data_AF-A0A1U7DUS6-F1
#
_entry.id   AF-A0A1U7DUS6-F1
#
_cell.length_a   1.000
_cell.length_b   1.000
_cell.length_c   1.000
_cell.angle_alpha   90.00
_cell.angle_beta   90.00
_cell.angle_gamma   90.00
#
_symmetry.space_group_name_H-M   'P 1'
#
loop_
_entity.id
_entity.type
_entity.pdbx_description
1 polymer ?
#
loop_
_entity_poly.entity_id
_entity_poly.type
_entity_poly.pdbx_seq_one_letter_code
_entity_poly.pdbx_strand_id
1 'polypeptide(L)'
;MTENEFEQSFQKAIKIRFIKTDNYDIEPPVIAIIFSNDKDGIESYKFLQNKLTRDEINIVFRPTKNEKMNLSIVDNKNSKVFNIYDLDYSKSELTDFRQNGKFGKYCVFCIAQIINNQLILSSVVREKPLLVSELVFSE
;
A
#
# COMPACT_ATOMS: atom_id res chain seq x y z
N MET A 1 -12.14 2.03 15.34
CA MET A 1 -12.39 2.27 13.92
C MET A 1 -13.36 1.20 13.43
N THR A 2 -14.50 1.60 12.87
CA THR A 2 -15.43 0.72 12.16
C THR A 2 -14.88 0.42 10.75
N GLU A 3 -15.42 -0.61 10.09
CA GLU A 3 -15.02 -0.96 8.72
C GLU A 3 -15.29 0.20 7.74
N ASN A 4 -16.45 0.85 7.89
CA ASN A 4 -16.80 2.03 7.11
C ASN A 4 -15.83 3.21 7.32
N GLU A 5 -15.36 3.45 8.55
CA GLU A 5 -14.40 4.52 8.82
C GLU A 5 -13.03 4.25 8.16
N PHE A 6 -12.61 2.99 8.16
CA PHE A 6 -11.37 2.57 7.50
C PHE A 6 -11.47 2.80 5.98
N GLU A 7 -12.51 2.24 5.36
CA GLU A 7 -12.70 2.34 3.91
C GLU A 7 -12.87 3.79 3.47
N GLN A 8 -13.65 4.60 4.20
CA GLN A 8 -13.80 6.02 3.87
C GLN A 8 -12.50 6.81 3.96
N SER A 9 -11.62 6.47 4.91
CA SER A 9 -10.31 7.10 5.05
C SER A 9 -9.38 6.70 3.90
N PHE A 10 -9.23 5.41 3.63
CA PHE A 10 -8.34 4.91 2.57
C PHE A 10 -8.87 5.15 1.15
N GLN A 11 -10.18 5.27 0.95
CA GLN A 11 -10.78 5.59 -0.36
C GLN A 11 -10.46 7.01 -0.84
N LYS A 12 -9.95 7.89 0.04
CA LYS A 12 -9.41 9.20 -0.35
C LYS A 12 -8.03 9.14 -1.00
N ALA A 13 -7.41 7.95 -1.02
CA ALA A 13 -6.18 7.74 -1.77
C ALA A 13 -6.42 7.97 -3.27
N ILE A 14 -5.44 8.56 -3.93
CA ILE A 14 -5.53 8.93 -5.35
C ILE A 14 -4.70 8.01 -6.23
N LYS A 15 -3.62 7.45 -5.68
CA LYS A 15 -2.62 6.73 -6.46
C LYS A 15 -1.94 5.67 -5.61
N ILE A 16 -1.50 4.60 -6.27
CA ILE A 16 -0.56 3.65 -5.71
C ILE A 16 0.74 3.69 -6.52
N ARG A 17 1.87 3.63 -5.82
CA ARG A 17 3.19 3.53 -6.43
C ARG A 17 3.92 2.29 -5.98
N PHE A 18 4.61 1.68 -6.95
CA PHE A 18 5.54 0.59 -6.74
C PHE A 18 6.94 1.17 -6.89
N ILE A 19 7.63 1.37 -5.77
CA ILE A 19 8.92 2.06 -5.75
C ILE A 19 10.02 1.06 -6.10
N LYS A 20 10.83 1.42 -7.09
CA LYS A 20 12.04 0.67 -7.44
C LYS A 20 13.08 0.82 -6.35
N THR A 21 13.79 -0.26 -6.04
CA THR A 21 15.05 -0.18 -5.30
C THR A 21 16.21 -0.48 -6.24
N ASP A 22 17.35 0.13 -5.98
CA ASP A 22 18.59 -0.11 -6.70
C ASP A 22 19.11 -1.53 -6.48
N ASN A 23 18.82 -2.13 -5.32
CA ASN A 23 19.21 -3.50 -5.01
C ASN A 23 18.20 -4.22 -4.09
N TYR A 24 17.37 -5.06 -4.71
CA TYR A 24 16.35 -5.88 -4.04
C TYR A 24 16.91 -6.94 -3.08
N ASP A 25 18.22 -7.26 -3.14
CA ASP A 25 18.84 -8.16 -2.16
C ASP A 25 19.26 -7.43 -0.87
N ILE A 26 19.24 -6.07 -0.87
CA ILE A 26 19.62 -5.23 0.28
C ILE A 26 18.40 -4.51 0.86
N GLU A 27 17.52 -3.98 0.01
CA GLU A 27 16.35 -3.21 0.42
C GLU A 27 15.05 -3.93 0.05
N PRO A 28 14.05 -3.95 0.95
CA PRO A 28 12.78 -4.55 0.63
C PRO A 28 12.03 -3.71 -0.41
N PRO A 29 11.23 -4.35 -1.29
CA PRO A 29 10.31 -3.64 -2.17
C PRO A 29 9.35 -2.75 -1.36
N VAL A 30 9.06 -1.55 -1.87
CA VAL A 30 8.17 -0.58 -1.21
C VAL A 30 6.93 -0.29 -2.06
N ILE A 31 5.77 -0.32 -1.42
CA ILE A 31 4.47 0.06 -1.98
C ILE A 31 3.96 1.26 -1.19
N ALA A 32 3.62 2.34 -1.89
CA ALA A 32 3.12 3.55 -1.28
C ALA A 32 1.70 3.86 -1.78
N ILE A 33 0.74 3.97 -0.87
CA ILE A 33 -0.55 4.60 -1.15
C ILE A 33 -0.40 6.11 -0.99
N ILE A 34 -0.79 6.84 -2.02
CA ILE A 34 -0.63 8.29 -2.09
C ILE A 34 -1.97 8.96 -1.87
N PHE A 35 -1.96 9.96 -1.00
CA PHE A 35 -3.08 10.86 -0.72
C PHE A 35 -2.74 12.28 -1.15
N SER A 36 -3.75 13.09 -1.44
CA SER A 36 -3.57 14.55 -1.58
C SER A 36 -3.13 15.20 -0.27
N ASN A 37 -3.56 14.63 0.85
CA ASN A 37 -3.17 14.97 2.22
C ASN A 37 -3.02 13.66 3.00
N ASP A 38 -1.82 13.34 3.48
CA ASP A 38 -1.54 12.07 4.16
C ASP A 38 -2.35 11.87 5.45
N LYS A 39 -2.79 12.95 6.09
CA LYS A 39 -3.70 12.91 7.24
C LYS A 39 -5.03 12.21 6.93
N ASP A 40 -5.43 12.13 5.68
CA ASP A 40 -6.63 11.41 5.28
C ASP A 40 -6.50 9.90 5.45
N GLY A 41 -5.28 9.35 5.31
CA GLY A 41 -4.98 7.92 5.46
C GLY A 41 -4.36 7.54 6.81
N ILE A 42 -3.84 8.48 7.58
CA ILE A 42 -2.99 8.18 8.74
C ILE A 42 -3.67 7.28 9.79
N GLU A 43 -4.95 7.49 10.09
CA GLU A 43 -5.64 6.72 11.13
C GLU A 43 -5.87 5.27 10.71
N SER A 44 -6.20 5.03 9.44
CA SER A 44 -6.34 3.67 8.89
C SER A 44 -4.98 2.96 8.81
N TYR A 45 -3.92 3.69 8.46
CA TYR A 45 -2.57 3.15 8.46
C TYR A 45 -2.11 2.75 9.87
N LYS A 46 -2.36 3.62 10.87
CA LYS A 46 -2.12 3.31 12.29
C LYS A 46 -2.94 2.13 12.78
N PHE A 47 -4.18 1.98 12.32
CA PHE A 47 -5.00 0.82 12.66
C PHE A 47 -4.30 -0.47 12.21
N LEU A 48 -3.82 -0.54 10.97
CA LEU A 48 -3.08 -1.70 10.46
C LEU A 48 -1.83 -1.97 11.31
N GLN A 49 -1.00 -0.95 11.56
CA GLN A 49 0.24 -1.10 12.32
C GLN A 49 0.04 -1.55 13.77
N ASN A 50 -1.00 -1.07 14.44
CA ASN A 50 -1.19 -1.30 15.87
C ASN A 50 -2.05 -2.53 16.18
N LYS A 51 -2.84 -3.01 15.21
CA LYS A 51 -3.79 -4.11 15.42
C LYS A 51 -3.36 -5.42 14.76
N LEU A 52 -2.53 -5.33 13.72
CA LEU A 52 -2.15 -6.46 12.88
C LEU A 52 -0.63 -6.56 12.79
N THR A 53 -0.15 -7.79 12.75
CA THR A 53 1.24 -8.11 12.47
C THR A 53 1.45 -8.31 10.97
N ARG A 54 2.72 -8.31 10.54
CA ARG A 54 3.08 -8.49 9.13
C ARG A 54 2.53 -9.76 8.47
N ASP A 55 2.36 -10.83 9.26
CA ASP A 55 1.84 -12.13 8.79
C ASP A 55 0.30 -12.20 8.85
N GLU A 56 -0.37 -11.17 9.41
CA GLU A 56 -1.84 -11.06 9.51
C GLU A 56 -2.42 -10.14 8.43
N ILE A 57 -1.59 -9.59 7.54
CA ILE A 57 -1.98 -8.65 6.48
C ILE A 57 -1.57 -9.20 5.12
N ASN A 58 -2.58 -9.37 4.26
CA ASN A 58 -2.40 -9.67 2.85
C ASN A 58 -2.92 -8.52 2.00
N ILE A 59 -2.19 -8.19 0.94
CA ILE A 59 -2.59 -7.14 0.01
C ILE A 59 -2.84 -7.74 -1.37
N VAL A 60 -4.03 -7.49 -1.91
CA VAL A 60 -4.44 -7.96 -3.23
C VAL A 60 -4.55 -6.78 -4.19
N PHE A 61 -3.75 -6.81 -5.25
CA PHE A 61 -3.76 -5.82 -6.33
C PHE A 61 -4.59 -6.33 -7.50
N ARG A 62 -5.56 -5.53 -7.95
CA ARG A 62 -6.40 -5.84 -9.10
C ARG A 62 -6.32 -4.70 -10.11
N PRO A 63 -5.42 -4.78 -11.10
CA PRO A 63 -5.41 -3.84 -12.21
C PRO A 63 -6.78 -3.82 -12.90
N THR A 64 -7.28 -2.64 -13.23
CA THR A 64 -8.50 -2.43 -14.02
C THR A 64 -8.16 -1.70 -15.32
N LYS A 65 -9.18 -1.34 -16.12
CA LYS A 65 -8.97 -0.61 -17.38
C LYS A 65 -8.47 0.82 -17.09
N ASN A 66 -7.79 1.44 -18.06
CA ASN A 66 -7.36 2.85 -18.03
C ASN A 66 -6.33 3.21 -16.94
N GLU A 67 -5.32 2.36 -16.70
CA GLU A 67 -4.25 2.62 -15.72
C GLU A 67 -4.76 2.83 -14.28
N LYS A 68 -5.90 2.19 -13.97
CA LYS A 68 -6.49 2.15 -12.64
C LYS A 68 -6.23 0.82 -11.95
N MET A 69 -6.22 0.82 -10.62
CA MET A 69 -6.01 -0.36 -9.79
C MET A 69 -6.93 -0.31 -8.58
N ASN A 70 -7.57 -1.44 -8.30
CA ASN A 70 -8.24 -1.68 -7.03
C ASN A 70 -7.29 -2.42 -6.10
N LEU A 71 -7.38 -2.11 -4.82
CA LEU A 71 -6.59 -2.69 -3.76
C LEU A 71 -7.54 -3.30 -2.72
N SER A 72 -7.29 -4.54 -2.32
CA SER A 72 -7.90 -5.10 -1.12
C SER A 72 -6.84 -5.32 -0.06
N ILE A 73 -7.10 -4.86 1.16
CA ILE A 73 -6.29 -5.16 2.34
C ILE A 73 -7.07 -6.18 3.16
N VAL A 74 -6.52 -7.37 3.30
CA VAL A 74 -7.12 -8.49 4.01
C VAL A 74 -6.50 -8.56 5.41
N ASP A 75 -7.36 -8.42 6.41
CA ASP A 75 -7.06 -8.69 7.81
C ASP A 75 -7.39 -10.16 8.08
N ASN A 76 -6.35 -10.99 8.04
CA ASN A 76 -6.48 -12.44 8.22
C ASN A 76 -6.91 -12.82 9.63
N LYS A 77 -6.55 -11.99 10.63
CA LYS A 77 -6.85 -12.23 12.04
C LYS A 77 -8.34 -12.11 12.33
N ASN A 78 -8.98 -11.09 11.77
CA ASN A 78 -10.40 -10.80 12.02
C ASN A 78 -11.30 -11.21 10.85
N SER A 79 -10.76 -11.82 9.79
CA SER A 79 -11.48 -12.20 8.57
C SER A 79 -12.22 -11.01 7.92
N LYS A 80 -11.54 -9.87 7.84
CA LYS A 80 -12.08 -8.65 7.23
C LYS A 80 -11.34 -8.31 5.93
N VAL A 81 -12.05 -7.69 5.00
CA VAL A 81 -11.49 -7.24 3.72
C VAL A 81 -11.88 -5.81 3.50
N PHE A 82 -10.89 -4.92 3.45
CA PHE A 82 -11.08 -3.51 3.17
C PHE A 82 -10.73 -3.24 1.71
N ASN A 83 -11.64 -2.60 0.97
CA ASN A 83 -11.45 -2.35 -0.44
C ASN A 83 -11.22 -0.87 -0.74
N ILE A 84 -10.33 -0.60 -1.68
CA ILE A 84 -9.96 0.74 -2.13
C ILE A 84 -9.97 0.69 -3.66
N TYR A 85 -10.76 1.57 -4.26
CA TYR A 85 -11.05 1.53 -5.68
C TYR A 85 -10.40 2.68 -6.46
N ASP A 86 -10.18 2.46 -7.75
CA ASP A 86 -9.83 3.47 -8.76
C ASP A 86 -8.54 4.28 -8.49
N LEU A 87 -7.55 3.64 -7.87
CA LEU A 87 -6.22 4.22 -7.67
C LEU A 87 -5.48 4.32 -9.00
N ASP A 88 -4.90 5.48 -9.31
CA ASP A 88 -3.94 5.57 -10.41
C ASP A 88 -2.74 4.67 -10.13
N TYR A 89 -2.18 4.02 -11.16
CA TYR A 89 -0.91 3.31 -11.03
C TYR A 89 -0.13 3.38 -12.34
N SER A 90 1.19 3.15 -12.25
CA SER A 90 2.02 3.02 -13.45
C SER A 90 2.23 1.54 -13.79
N LYS A 91 1.83 1.16 -15.01
CA LYS A 91 2.05 -0.22 -15.50
C LYS A 91 3.53 -0.57 -15.58
N SER A 92 4.40 0.37 -15.93
CA SER A 92 5.84 0.13 -16.00
C SER A 92 6.45 -0.06 -14.61
N GLU A 93 6.02 0.72 -13.60
CA GLU A 93 6.42 0.54 -12.20
C GLU A 93 5.95 -0.83 -11.67
N LEU A 94 4.70 -1.21 -11.92
CA LEU A 94 4.17 -2.52 -11.54
C LEU A 94 4.93 -3.68 -12.20
N THR A 95 5.22 -3.55 -13.50
CA THR A 95 5.93 -4.61 -14.26
C THR A 95 7.34 -4.81 -13.71
N ASP A 96 8.07 -3.72 -13.51
CA ASP A 96 9.40 -3.73 -12.92
C ASP A 96 9.37 -4.34 -11.51
N PHE A 97 8.42 -3.92 -10.68
CA PHE A 97 8.22 -4.45 -9.34
C PHE A 97 7.97 -5.96 -9.35
N ARG A 98 7.13 -6.47 -10.27
CA ARG A 98 6.86 -7.91 -10.43
C ARG A 98 8.05 -8.73 -10.93
N GLN A 99 8.89 -8.15 -11.79
CA GLN A 99 10.00 -8.86 -12.44
C GLN A 99 11.27 -8.85 -11.59
N ASN A 100 11.53 -7.74 -10.88
CA ASN A 100 12.77 -7.53 -10.13
C ASN A 100 12.58 -7.71 -8.63
N GLY A 101 11.34 -7.64 -8.13
CA GLY A 101 11.01 -8.11 -6.82
C GLY A 101 11.22 -9.62 -6.77
N LYS A 102 12.40 -10.08 -6.34
CA LYS A 102 12.46 -11.32 -5.57
C LYS A 102 11.65 -11.03 -4.33
N PHE A 103 10.34 -11.24 -4.40
CA PHE A 103 9.46 -11.10 -3.26
C PHE A 103 9.93 -12.14 -2.25
N GLY A 104 10.84 -11.73 -1.36
CA GLY A 104 10.95 -12.38 -0.07
C GLY A 104 9.58 -12.36 0.59
N LYS A 105 9.45 -13.03 1.73
CA LYS A 105 8.18 -13.16 2.45
C LYS A 105 7.53 -11.80 2.82
N TYR A 106 8.16 -10.63 2.59
CA TYR A 106 7.64 -9.34 3.02
C TYR A 106 7.93 -8.20 2.04
N CYS A 107 7.01 -7.24 1.93
CA CYS A 107 7.27 -5.91 1.36
C CYS A 107 6.95 -4.81 2.38
N VAL A 108 7.51 -3.61 2.16
CA VAL A 108 7.14 -2.42 2.93
C VAL A 108 5.90 -1.80 2.32
N PHE A 109 4.90 -1.54 3.15
CA PHE A 109 3.70 -0.79 2.83
C PHE A 109 3.70 0.52 3.62
N CYS A 110 3.48 1.63 2.93
CA CYS A 110 3.45 2.96 3.54
C CYS A 110 2.38 3.85 2.90
N ILE A 111 2.08 4.96 3.58
CA ILE A 111 1.32 6.07 3.00
C ILE A 111 2.24 7.24 2.68
N ALA A 112 1.84 8.05 1.71
CA ALA A 112 2.63 9.19 1.23
C ALA A 112 1.73 10.32 0.73
N GLN A 113 2.33 11.49 0.55
CA GLN A 113 1.73 12.66 -0.10
C GLN A 113 2.62 13.13 -1.25
N ILE A 114 2.03 13.77 -2.26
CA ILE A 114 2.78 14.51 -3.27
C ILE A 114 2.74 16.00 -2.93
N ILE A 115 3.90 16.61 -2.68
CA ILE A 115 4.05 18.06 -2.48
C ILE A 115 5.08 18.56 -3.49
N ASN A 116 4.76 19.62 -4.25
CA ASN A 116 5.64 20.19 -5.28
C ASN A 116 6.20 19.13 -6.25
N ASN A 117 5.36 18.18 -6.66
CA ASN A 117 5.70 17.05 -7.54
C ASN A 117 6.75 16.06 -6.96
N GLN A 118 7.04 16.16 -5.66
CA GLN A 118 7.90 15.22 -4.95
C GLN A 118 7.06 14.29 -4.07
N LEU A 119 7.42 12.99 -4.09
CA LEU A 119 6.83 12.01 -3.19
C LEU A 119 7.43 12.20 -1.79
N ILE A 120 6.61 12.63 -0.86
CA ILE A 120 6.96 12.70 0.55
C ILE A 120 6.34 11.48 1.20
N LEU A 121 7.20 10.50 1.49
CA LEU A 121 6.81 9.38 2.35
C LEU A 121 6.47 9.96 3.71
N SER A 122 5.26 9.69 4.20
CA SER A 122 4.81 10.15 5.50
C SER A 122 5.55 9.40 6.60
N SER A 123 6.81 9.77 6.80
CA SER A 123 7.70 9.34 7.88
C SER A 123 7.85 10.44 8.94
N VAL A 124 7.08 11.53 8.82
CA VAL A 124 7.15 12.67 9.77
C VAL A 124 6.52 12.34 11.13
N VAL A 125 5.86 11.20 11.26
CA VAL A 125 5.46 10.64 12.55
C VAL A 125 6.30 9.39 12.77
N ARG A 126 6.73 9.16 14.01
CA ARG A 126 7.64 8.10 14.53
C ARG A 126 7.18 6.64 14.28
N GLU A 127 6.46 6.38 13.21
CA GLU A 127 5.74 5.15 12.93
C GLU A 127 6.57 4.30 11.96
N LYS A 128 6.98 3.11 12.43
CA LYS A 128 7.81 2.19 11.67
C LYS A 128 7.07 1.74 10.39
N PRO A 129 7.74 1.58 9.24
CA PRO A 129 7.11 1.06 8.03
C PRO A 129 6.36 -0.26 8.30
N LEU A 130 5.15 -0.41 7.77
CA LEU A 130 4.38 -1.64 7.91
C LEU A 130 4.96 -2.68 6.95
N LEU A 131 5.41 -3.81 7.49
CA LEU A 131 5.74 -4.97 6.66
C LEU A 131 4.47 -5.78 6.40
N VAL A 132 4.29 -6.26 5.18
CA VAL A 132 3.13 -7.11 4.80
C VAL A 132 3.60 -8.38 4.09
N SER A 133 2.99 -9.51 4.40
CA SER A 133 3.54 -10.84 4.09
C SER A 133 3.18 -11.43 2.73
N GLU A 134 2.09 -10.97 2.12
CA GLU A 134 1.60 -11.55 0.88
C GLU A 134 1.08 -10.49 -0.07
N LEU A 135 1.56 -10.57 -1.32
CA LEU A 135 1.13 -9.73 -2.43
C LEU A 135 0.49 -10.62 -3.48
N VAL A 136 -0.83 -10.50 -3.62
CA VAL A 136 -1.60 -11.26 -4.61
C VAL A 136 -1.93 -10.33 -5.78
N PHE A 137 -1.47 -10.68 -6.97
CA PHE A 137 -1.84 -9.98 -8.20
C PHE A 137 -2.91 -10.78 -8.92
N SER A 138 -4.17 -10.34 -8.87
CA SER A 138 -5.24 -11.00 -9.62
C SER A 138 -5.21 -10.54 -11.08
N GLU A 139 -5.19 -11.49 -12.01
CA GLU A 139 -5.27 -11.25 -13.45
C GLU A 139 -6.68 -10.89 -13.92
#